data_AF-A0A4Y8CL20-F1
#
_entry.id   AF-A0A4Y8CL20-F1
#
_cell.length_a   1.000
_cell.length_b   1.000
_cell.length_c   1.000
_cell.angle_alpha   90.00
_cell.angle_beta   90.00
_cell.angle_gamma   90.00
#
_symmetry.space_group_name_H-M   'P 1'
#
loop_
_entity.id
_entity.type
_entity.pdbx_description
1 polymer ?
#
loop_
_entity_poly.entity_id
_entity_poly.type
_entity_poly.pdbx_seq_one_letter_code
_entity_poly.pdbx_strand_id
1 'polypeptide(L)'
;KIEPSLDEKRRIFCKDARDIAKEGCGLKSMRSALKAYKVDVKYCQLGCFKEKKGKQFIVRTKTWIENADGDLLFGRGKTELLELIGQTGSLLHASKLMGINYKKAWMHLQALQKNSQEILVSTRQGRSKESGTKLTPRALELMENYSILQKDIEEYANKRFKELFLKGKK
;
A
#
# COMPACT_ATOMS: atom_id res chain seq x y z
N LYS A 1 18.76 -6.20 -38.31
CA LYS A 1 17.41 -6.84 -38.36
C LYS A 1 16.52 -6.46 -37.18
N ILE A 2 17.01 -6.40 -35.93
CA ILE A 2 16.17 -5.98 -34.79
C ILE A 2 16.02 -4.47 -34.61
N GLU A 3 16.95 -3.67 -35.16
CA GLU A 3 16.98 -2.20 -35.01
C GLU A 3 15.68 -1.47 -35.36
N PRO A 4 14.94 -1.83 -36.43
CA PRO A 4 13.67 -1.17 -36.76
C PRO A 4 12.57 -1.39 -35.70
N SER A 5 12.70 -2.43 -34.87
CA SER A 5 11.73 -2.80 -33.84
C SER A 5 12.17 -2.36 -32.43
N LEU A 6 13.25 -1.59 -32.31
CA LEU A 6 13.72 -1.05 -31.04
C LEU A 6 13.06 0.31 -30.77
N ASP A 7 12.68 0.53 -29.51
CA ASP A 7 12.31 1.88 -29.05
C ASP A 7 13.55 2.75 -28.75
N GLU A 8 13.31 4.02 -28.42
CA GLU A 8 14.35 5.02 -28.11
C GLU A 8 15.31 4.60 -26.96
N LYS A 9 14.91 3.63 -26.13
CA LYS A 9 15.72 3.10 -25.02
C LYS A 9 16.33 1.75 -25.35
N ARG A 10 16.38 1.39 -26.64
CA ARG A 10 16.87 0.11 -27.15
C ARG A 10 16.14 -1.08 -26.53
N ARG A 11 14.81 -1.02 -26.50
CA ARG A 11 13.94 -2.10 -26.00
C ARG A 11 13.05 -2.63 -27.12
N ILE A 12 12.81 -3.93 -27.13
CA ILE A 12 11.95 -4.62 -28.11
C ILE A 12 10.75 -5.27 -27.40
N PHE A 13 9.58 -5.32 -28.05
CA PHE A 13 8.48 -6.13 -27.53
C PHE A 13 8.79 -7.63 -27.70
N CYS A 14 8.39 -8.46 -26.75
CA CYS A 14 8.64 -9.90 -26.84
C CYS A 14 8.01 -10.52 -28.09
N LYS A 15 6.87 -10.01 -28.56
CA LYS A 15 6.21 -10.49 -29.79
C LYS A 15 7.13 -10.30 -30.99
N ASP A 16 7.57 -9.05 -31.23
CA ASP A 16 8.46 -8.70 -32.33
C ASP A 16 9.79 -9.48 -32.28
N ALA A 17 10.39 -9.60 -31.08
CA ALA A 17 11.61 -10.39 -30.90
C ALA A 17 11.41 -11.88 -31.24
N ARG A 18 10.22 -12.44 -30.99
CA ARG A 18 9.91 -13.83 -31.38
C ARG A 18 9.64 -13.97 -32.86
N ASP A 19 8.97 -13.02 -33.48
CA ASP A 19 8.64 -13.06 -34.90
C ASP A 19 9.94 -12.98 -35.72
N ILE A 20 10.84 -12.04 -35.39
CA ILE A 20 12.18 -11.95 -35.99
C ILE A 20 13.01 -13.23 -35.72
N ALA A 21 12.88 -13.83 -34.53
CA ALA A 21 13.57 -15.07 -34.21
C ALA A 21 13.07 -16.26 -35.05
N LYS A 22 11.76 -16.35 -35.31
CA LYS A 22 11.16 -17.39 -36.14
C LYS A 22 11.57 -17.27 -37.60
N GLU A 23 11.68 -16.05 -38.11
CA GLU A 23 11.96 -15.79 -39.52
C GLU A 23 13.42 -16.00 -39.95
N GLY A 24 14.39 -16.12 -39.03
CA GLY A 24 15.78 -16.25 -39.48
C GLY A 24 16.84 -16.80 -38.54
N CYS A 25 16.81 -16.51 -37.23
CA CYS A 25 17.97 -16.83 -36.35
C CYS A 25 17.68 -17.85 -35.25
N GLY A 26 16.42 -18.17 -34.98
CA GLY A 26 15.99 -18.99 -33.84
C GLY A 26 16.06 -18.25 -32.49
N LEU A 27 15.33 -18.77 -31.49
CA LEU A 27 15.21 -18.14 -30.16
C LEU A 27 16.53 -18.08 -29.38
N LYS A 28 17.39 -19.09 -29.54
CA LYS A 28 18.68 -19.18 -28.84
C LYS A 28 19.63 -18.07 -29.31
N SER A 29 19.77 -17.93 -30.63
CA SER A 29 20.60 -16.87 -31.23
C SER A 29 20.03 -15.48 -30.96
N MET A 30 18.69 -15.33 -30.96
CA MET A 30 18.04 -14.08 -30.58
C MET A 30 18.35 -13.69 -29.14
N ARG A 31 18.28 -14.62 -28.17
CA ARG A 31 18.67 -14.32 -26.77
C ARG A 31 20.13 -13.85 -26.68
N SER A 32 21.04 -14.53 -27.36
CA SER A 32 22.46 -14.15 -27.37
C SER A 32 22.67 -12.76 -27.98
N ALA A 33 21.99 -12.46 -29.08
CA ALA A 33 22.04 -11.14 -29.72
C ALA A 33 21.50 -10.04 -28.80
N LEU A 34 20.32 -10.22 -28.22
CA LEU A 34 19.73 -9.24 -27.30
C LEU A 34 20.65 -8.97 -26.10
N LYS A 35 21.31 -10.01 -25.57
CA LYS A 35 22.30 -9.87 -24.50
C LYS A 35 23.55 -9.11 -24.97
N ALA A 36 24.11 -9.47 -26.13
CA ALA A 36 25.33 -8.85 -26.67
C ALA A 36 25.12 -7.36 -26.99
N TYR A 37 24.00 -7.01 -27.60
CA TYR A 37 23.66 -5.64 -27.98
C TYR A 37 22.98 -4.82 -26.88
N LYS A 38 22.90 -5.37 -25.65
CA LYS A 38 22.28 -4.77 -24.46
C LYS A 38 20.85 -4.26 -24.74
N VAL A 39 20.07 -5.06 -25.44
CA VAL A 39 18.67 -4.75 -25.78
C VAL A 39 17.75 -5.40 -24.74
N ASP A 40 16.89 -4.62 -24.10
CA ASP A 40 15.93 -5.14 -23.12
C ASP A 40 14.63 -5.60 -23.81
N VAL A 41 13.99 -6.64 -23.26
CA VAL A 41 12.70 -7.13 -23.77
C VAL A 41 11.55 -6.66 -22.87
N LYS A 42 10.47 -6.15 -23.49
CA LYS A 42 9.22 -5.80 -22.82
C LYS A 42 8.16 -6.90 -23.00
N TYR A 43 7.32 -7.11 -22.00
CA TYR A 43 6.08 -7.91 -22.08
C TYR A 43 6.30 -9.35 -22.59
N CYS A 44 7.23 -10.08 -21.98
CA CYS A 44 7.48 -11.49 -22.21
C CYS A 44 6.50 -12.40 -21.45
N GLN A 45 5.33 -12.64 -22.04
CA GLN A 45 4.29 -13.49 -21.44
C GLN A 45 4.69 -14.96 -21.26
N LEU A 46 5.62 -15.46 -22.08
CA LEU A 46 5.97 -16.88 -22.15
C LEU A 46 7.39 -17.17 -21.64
N GLY A 47 7.98 -16.27 -20.84
CA GLY A 47 9.31 -16.44 -20.23
C GLY A 47 10.46 -16.65 -21.22
N CYS A 48 10.25 -16.34 -22.50
CA CYS A 48 11.22 -16.56 -23.56
C CYS A 48 12.47 -15.67 -23.43
N PHE A 49 12.36 -14.55 -22.71
CA PHE A 49 13.40 -13.55 -22.47
C PHE A 49 13.29 -12.97 -21.05
N LYS A 50 14.41 -12.49 -20.48
CA LYS A 50 14.45 -11.83 -19.16
C LYS A 50 13.88 -10.41 -19.29
N GLU A 51 12.69 -10.17 -18.75
CA GLU A 51 12.10 -8.82 -18.73
C GLU A 51 12.90 -7.88 -17.84
N LYS A 52 13.21 -6.68 -18.34
CA LYS A 52 13.59 -5.58 -17.45
C LYS A 52 12.32 -4.94 -16.93
N LYS A 53 11.86 -5.36 -15.74
CA LYS A 53 10.81 -4.64 -15.01
C LYS A 53 11.30 -3.20 -14.83
N GLY A 54 10.63 -2.23 -15.45
CA GLY A 54 11.00 -0.82 -15.32
C GLY A 54 11.01 -0.36 -13.86
N LYS A 55 11.54 0.83 -13.57
CA LYS A 55 11.51 1.39 -12.21
C LYS A 55 10.09 1.27 -11.63
N GLN A 56 9.92 0.44 -10.61
CA GLN A 56 8.65 0.26 -9.91
C GLN A 56 8.55 1.37 -8.86
N PHE A 57 7.81 2.41 -9.20
CA PHE A 57 7.47 3.46 -8.26
C PHE A 57 6.15 3.12 -7.58
N ILE A 58 6.08 3.37 -6.27
CA ILE A 58 4.86 3.21 -5.46
C ILE A 58 4.62 4.55 -4.77
N VAL A 59 3.42 5.09 -4.91
CA VAL A 59 3.00 6.28 -4.18
C VAL A 59 2.57 5.86 -2.78
N ARG A 60 3.07 6.58 -1.77
CA ARG A 60 2.64 6.44 -0.37
C ARG A 60 1.88 7.69 0.03
N THR A 61 0.68 7.51 0.56
CA THR A 61 -0.18 8.60 1.03
C THR A 61 -0.39 8.48 2.54
N LYS A 62 -0.48 9.61 3.23
CA LYS A 62 -0.97 9.68 4.60
C LYS A 62 -2.33 10.34 4.56
N THR A 63 -3.34 9.64 5.05
CA THR A 63 -4.71 10.14 5.17
C THR A 63 -5.04 10.34 6.63
N TRP A 64 -5.72 11.42 6.95
CA TRP A 64 -6.31 11.66 8.26
C TRP A 64 -7.64 12.39 8.11
N ILE A 65 -8.48 12.28 9.13
CA ILE A 65 -9.83 12.85 9.20
C ILE A 65 -9.84 13.81 10.38
N GLU A 66 -10.28 15.03 10.16
CA GLU A 66 -10.46 16.08 11.17
C GLU A 66 -11.93 16.54 11.18
N ASN A 67 -12.37 17.09 12.30
CA ASN A 67 -13.64 17.82 12.36
C ASN A 67 -13.45 19.27 11.88
N ALA A 68 -14.54 20.05 11.89
CA ALA A 68 -14.51 21.47 11.54
C ALA A 68 -13.60 22.31 12.44
N ASP A 69 -13.36 21.88 13.69
CA ASP A 69 -12.51 22.55 14.66
C ASP A 69 -11.02 22.20 14.51
N GLY A 70 -10.66 21.29 13.58
CA GLY A 70 -9.30 20.80 13.36
C GLY A 70 -8.85 19.70 14.33
N ASP A 71 -9.75 19.13 15.14
CA ASP A 71 -9.44 17.98 15.97
C ASP A 71 -9.29 16.72 15.11
N LEU A 72 -8.18 16.03 15.28
CA LEU A 72 -7.90 14.76 14.60
C LEU A 72 -8.85 13.64 15.10
N LEU A 73 -9.69 13.11 14.22
CA LEU A 73 -10.56 11.95 14.47
C LEU A 73 -9.79 10.67 14.18
N PHE A 74 -9.54 10.40 12.90
CA PHE A 74 -8.82 9.21 12.46
C PHE A 74 -7.53 9.60 11.78
N GLY A 75 -6.52 8.77 11.98
CA GLY A 75 -5.16 9.01 11.55
C GLY A 75 -4.30 7.86 12.09
N ARG A 76 -3.12 7.63 11.50
CA ARG A 76 -2.27 6.47 11.81
C ARG A 76 -2.18 6.18 13.32
N GLY A 77 -1.84 7.17 14.14
CA GLY A 77 -1.66 6.95 15.58
C GLY A 77 -2.93 6.61 16.35
N LYS A 78 -4.07 7.22 15.99
CA LYS A 78 -5.36 6.98 16.67
C LYS A 78 -5.94 5.63 16.31
N THR A 79 -5.81 5.23 15.05
CA THR A 79 -6.19 3.90 14.57
C THR A 79 -5.29 2.82 15.19
N GLU A 80 -3.96 3.04 15.19
CA GLU A 80 -2.99 2.13 15.82
C GLU A 80 -3.27 1.92 17.32
N LEU A 81 -3.70 2.96 18.03
CA LEU A 81 -4.13 2.82 19.43
C LEU A 81 -5.30 1.85 19.58
N LEU A 82 -6.35 1.97 18.75
CA LEU A 82 -7.51 1.08 18.80
C LEU A 82 -7.13 -0.35 18.42
N GLU A 83 -6.30 -0.55 17.39
CA GLU A 83 -5.77 -1.86 17.01
C GLU A 83 -5.04 -2.53 18.17
N LEU A 84 -4.13 -1.81 18.82
CA LEU A 84 -3.36 -2.32 19.95
C LEU A 84 -4.24 -2.59 21.17
N ILE A 85 -5.30 -1.80 21.40
CA ILE A 85 -6.31 -2.11 22.42
C ILE A 85 -7.02 -3.41 22.08
N GLY A 86 -7.43 -3.60 20.82
CA GLY A 86 -8.07 -4.83 20.36
C GLY A 86 -7.18 -6.07 20.52
N GLN A 87 -5.88 -5.94 20.28
CA GLN A 87 -4.91 -7.03 20.42
C GLN A 87 -4.54 -7.33 21.88
N THR A 88 -4.33 -6.30 22.70
CA THR A 88 -3.82 -6.46 24.07
C THR A 88 -4.90 -6.55 25.13
N GLY A 89 -6.13 -6.13 24.80
CA GLY A 89 -7.20 -5.99 25.78
C GLY A 89 -6.93 -4.92 26.85
N SER A 90 -5.96 -4.02 26.63
CA SER A 90 -5.50 -3.09 27.67
C SER A 90 -4.98 -1.79 27.08
N LEU A 91 -5.60 -0.67 27.45
CA LEU A 91 -5.10 0.67 27.08
C LEU A 91 -3.67 0.94 27.58
N LEU A 92 -3.34 0.42 28.76
CA LEU A 92 -1.99 0.57 29.32
C LEU A 92 -0.95 -0.15 28.47
N HIS A 93 -1.20 -1.41 28.10
CA HIS A 93 -0.27 -2.16 27.25
C HIS A 93 -0.17 -1.55 25.85
N ALA A 94 -1.30 -1.13 25.27
CA ALA A 94 -1.32 -0.40 24.01
C ALA A 94 -0.44 0.87 24.06
N SER A 95 -0.56 1.68 25.12
CA SER A 95 0.26 2.89 25.28
C SER A 95 1.77 2.59 25.32
N LYS A 96 2.17 1.51 26.00
CA LYS A 96 3.57 1.06 26.07
C LYS A 96 4.10 0.63 24.71
N LEU A 97 3.30 -0.13 23.95
CA LEU A 97 3.67 -0.57 22.59
C LEU A 97 3.81 0.61 21.61
N MET A 98 2.99 1.64 21.77
CA MET A 98 3.10 2.89 21.00
C MET A 98 4.24 3.80 21.45
N GLY A 99 4.93 3.51 22.56
CA GLY A 99 5.94 4.40 23.13
C GLY A 99 5.38 5.73 23.66
N ILE A 100 4.10 5.78 24.01
CA ILE A 100 3.46 6.97 24.60
C ILE A 100 3.05 6.72 26.05
N ASN A 101 2.99 7.78 26.86
CA ASN A 101 2.48 7.64 28.22
C ASN A 101 0.96 7.36 28.22
N TYR A 102 0.49 6.74 29.30
CA TYR A 102 -0.92 6.37 29.47
C TYR A 102 -1.87 7.57 29.32
N LYS A 103 -1.50 8.74 29.86
CA LYS A 103 -2.30 9.97 29.76
C LYS A 103 -2.53 10.38 28.31
N LYS A 104 -1.50 10.30 27.47
CA LYS A 104 -1.57 10.63 26.04
C LYS A 104 -2.45 9.63 25.28
N ALA A 105 -2.32 8.34 25.57
CA ALA A 105 -3.19 7.31 25.01
C ALA A 105 -4.67 7.54 25.41
N TRP A 106 -4.92 7.85 26.68
CA TRP A 106 -6.26 8.21 27.17
C TRP A 106 -6.83 9.44 26.45
N MET A 107 -6.03 10.50 26.28
CA MET A 107 -6.45 11.70 25.53
C MET A 107 -6.77 11.38 24.07
N HIS A 108 -6.01 10.51 23.41
CA HIS A 108 -6.30 10.08 22.04
C HIS A 108 -7.63 9.36 21.94
N LEU A 109 -7.90 8.42 22.85
CA LEU A 109 -9.17 7.70 22.94
C LEU A 109 -10.34 8.65 23.24
N GLN A 110 -10.18 9.57 24.21
CA GLN A 110 -11.23 10.53 24.56
C GLN A 110 -11.56 11.46 23.40
N ALA A 111 -10.54 11.99 22.71
CA ALA A 111 -10.74 12.82 21.54
C ALA A 111 -11.44 12.06 20.40
N LEU A 112 -11.09 10.78 20.19
CA LEU A 112 -11.79 9.91 19.24
C LEU A 112 -13.28 9.80 19.59
N GLN A 113 -13.61 9.34 20.79
CA GLN A 113 -14.99 9.11 21.23
C GLN A 113 -15.83 10.38 21.23
N LYS A 114 -15.25 11.50 21.68
CA LYS A 114 -15.93 12.81 21.69
C LYS A 114 -16.32 13.24 20.28
N ASN A 115 -15.38 13.11 19.33
CA ASN A 115 -15.60 13.58 17.97
C ASN A 115 -16.45 12.64 17.12
N SER A 116 -16.37 11.33 17.37
CA SER A 116 -17.27 10.36 16.74
C SER A 116 -18.66 10.34 17.39
N GLN A 117 -18.83 10.97 18.56
CA GLN A 117 -20.04 10.88 19.41
C GLN A 117 -20.41 9.43 19.76
N GLU A 118 -19.42 8.56 19.92
CA GLU A 118 -19.60 7.11 20.03
C GLU A 118 -18.68 6.55 21.13
N ILE A 119 -19.15 5.52 21.83
CA ILE A 119 -18.31 4.76 22.76
C ILE A 119 -17.54 3.72 21.96
N LEU A 120 -16.22 3.84 21.92
CA LEU A 120 -15.35 2.99 21.10
C LEU A 120 -14.71 1.85 21.91
N VAL A 121 -14.65 1.99 23.23
CA VAL A 121 -14.17 0.92 24.12
C VAL A 121 -15.12 0.68 25.28
N SER A 122 -15.29 -0.59 25.64
CA SER A 122 -15.90 -1.02 26.90
C SER A 122 -14.82 -1.49 27.86
N THR A 123 -14.91 -1.08 29.13
CA THR A 123 -13.95 -1.50 30.17
C THR A 123 -14.68 -2.23 31.27
N ARG A 124 -14.21 -3.43 31.63
CA ARG A 124 -14.73 -4.21 32.76
C ARG A 124 -13.65 -4.39 33.81
N GLN A 125 -13.94 -3.97 35.04
CA GLN A 125 -13.04 -4.11 36.18
C GLN A 125 -13.06 -5.54 36.73
N GLY A 126 -11.90 -6.05 37.19
CA GLY A 126 -11.77 -7.36 37.83
C GLY A 126 -10.55 -8.17 37.36
N ARG A 127 -10.40 -9.40 37.88
CA ARG A 127 -9.36 -10.38 37.48
C ARG A 127 -9.91 -11.55 36.64
N SER A 128 -11.16 -11.49 36.22
CA SER A 128 -11.76 -12.55 35.39
C SER A 128 -11.22 -12.52 33.97
N LYS A 129 -11.36 -13.62 33.21
CA LYS A 129 -11.06 -13.65 31.77
C LYS A 129 -11.82 -12.59 30.95
N GLU A 130 -12.90 -12.04 31.51
CA GLU A 130 -13.73 -11.03 30.88
C GLU A 130 -13.37 -9.59 31.30
N SER A 131 -12.38 -9.42 32.19
CA SER A 131 -11.89 -8.09 32.57
C SER A 131 -10.92 -7.53 31.53
N GLY A 132 -10.81 -6.20 31.48
CA GLY A 132 -9.98 -5.48 30.51
C GLY A 132 -10.76 -4.49 29.65
N THR A 133 -10.07 -3.96 28.63
CA THR A 133 -10.61 -3.00 27.65
C THR A 133 -10.87 -3.72 26.34
N LYS A 134 -12.10 -3.67 25.83
CA LYS A 134 -12.49 -4.27 24.55
C LYS A 134 -13.04 -3.21 23.61
N LEU A 135 -12.78 -3.38 22.31
CA LEU A 135 -13.39 -2.55 21.27
C LEU A 135 -14.89 -2.82 21.20
N THR A 136 -15.69 -1.79 20.96
CA THR A 136 -17.11 -1.94 20.64
C THR A 136 -17.30 -2.33 19.17
N PRO A 137 -18.45 -2.91 18.78
CA PRO A 137 -18.75 -3.17 17.37
C PRO A 137 -18.60 -1.92 16.49
N ARG A 138 -18.99 -0.76 17.03
CA ARG A 138 -18.85 0.53 16.36
C ARG A 138 -17.39 0.91 16.10
N ALA A 139 -16.50 0.66 17.06
CA ALA A 139 -15.07 0.90 16.86
C ALA A 139 -14.48 0.05 15.74
N LEU A 140 -14.85 -1.23 15.67
CA LEU A 140 -14.42 -2.14 14.61
C LEU A 140 -14.91 -1.67 13.24
N GLU A 141 -16.18 -1.26 13.14
CA GLU A 141 -16.75 -0.71 11.91
C GLU A 141 -16.00 0.55 11.44
N LEU A 142 -15.74 1.49 12.34
CA LEU A 142 -15.02 2.73 11.98
C LEU A 142 -13.57 2.45 11.56
N MET A 143 -12.89 1.50 12.22
CA MET A 143 -11.55 1.08 11.84
C MET A 143 -11.53 0.44 10.44
N GLU A 144 -12.51 -0.41 10.13
CA GLU A 144 -12.66 -1.03 8.81
C GLU A 144 -12.91 0.04 7.73
N ASN A 145 -13.85 0.95 7.97
CA ASN A 145 -14.14 2.05 7.03
C ASN A 145 -12.92 2.92 6.77
N TYR A 146 -12.12 3.21 7.80
CA TYR A 146 -10.87 3.96 7.65
C TYR A 146 -9.82 3.17 6.85
N SER A 147 -9.70 1.86 7.07
CA SER A 147 -8.81 0.98 6.30
C SER A 147 -9.18 0.95 4.81
N ILE A 148 -10.47 0.81 4.50
CA ILE A 148 -11.00 0.86 3.13
C ILE A 148 -10.66 2.21 2.48
N LEU A 149 -10.94 3.32 3.17
CA LEU A 149 -10.64 4.67 2.66
C LEU A 149 -9.13 4.85 2.36
N GLN A 150 -8.26 4.39 3.25
CA GLN A 150 -6.81 4.47 3.03
C GLN A 150 -6.39 3.71 1.77
N LYS A 151 -6.91 2.49 1.60
CA LYS A 151 -6.63 1.65 0.44
C LYS A 151 -7.10 2.31 -0.85
N ASP A 152 -8.32 2.83 -0.88
CA ASP A 152 -8.89 3.48 -2.06
C ASP A 152 -8.07 4.71 -2.48
N ILE A 153 -7.61 5.51 -1.51
CA ILE A 153 -6.74 6.66 -1.75
C ILE A 153 -5.38 6.22 -2.30
N GLU A 154 -4.76 5.19 -1.73
CA GLU A 154 -3.49 4.65 -2.22
C GLU A 154 -3.62 4.14 -3.66
N GLU A 155 -4.69 3.40 -3.97
CA GLU A 155 -4.96 2.89 -5.31
C GLU A 155 -5.16 4.03 -6.32
N TYR A 156 -5.97 5.03 -5.96
CA TYR A 156 -6.20 6.21 -6.78
C TYR A 156 -4.89 6.98 -7.02
N ALA A 157 -4.10 7.22 -5.97
CA ALA A 157 -2.84 7.94 -6.06
C ALA A 157 -1.83 7.21 -6.96
N ASN A 158 -1.73 5.88 -6.85
CA ASN A 158 -0.88 5.07 -7.72
C ASN A 158 -1.37 5.08 -9.17
N LYS A 159 -2.68 5.03 -9.42
CA LYS A 159 -3.25 5.19 -10.76
C LYS A 159 -2.90 6.56 -11.34
N ARG A 160 -3.12 7.64 -10.59
CA ARG A 160 -2.86 9.00 -11.03
C ARG A 160 -1.38 9.25 -11.29
N PHE A 161 -0.50 8.66 -10.48
CA PHE A 161 0.94 8.70 -10.72
C PHE A 161 1.32 8.03 -12.05
N LYS A 162 0.75 6.87 -12.38
CA LYS A 162 1.00 6.22 -13.68
C LYS A 162 0.56 7.12 -14.84
N GLU A 163 -0.60 7.78 -14.70
CA GLU A 163 -1.11 8.69 -15.72
C GLU A 163 -0.25 9.92 -15.92
N LEU A 164 0.20 10.56 -14.83
CA LEU A 164 0.96 11.81 -14.90
C LEU A 164 2.44 11.60 -15.21
N PHE A 165 3.06 10.56 -14.65
CA PHE A 165 4.51 10.39 -14.69
C PHE A 165 4.98 9.28 -15.66
N LEU A 166 4.10 8.38 -16.09
CA LEU A 166 4.47 7.23 -16.93
C LEU A 166 3.79 7.19 -18.31
N LYS A 167 2.63 7.84 -18.54
CA LYS A 167 1.97 7.90 -19.86
C LYS A 167 2.67 8.81 -20.90
N GLY A 168 3.72 9.53 -20.53
CA GLY A 168 4.41 10.52 -21.37
C GLY A 168 5.76 10.10 -21.97
N LYS A 169 6.15 8.82 -21.92
CA LYS A 169 7.34 8.35 -22.66
C LYS A 169 6.90 7.58 -23.90
N LYS A 170 6.26 8.31 -24.84
CA LYS A 170 6.34 7.92 -26.25
C LYS A 170 7.79 8.11 -26.68
#